data_AF-A0A317FJ74-F1
#
_entry.id   AF-A0A317FJ74-F1
#
_cell.length_a   1.000
_cell.length_b   1.000
_cell.length_c   1.000
_cell.angle_alpha   90.00
_cell.angle_beta   90.00
_cell.angle_gamma   90.00
#
_symmetry.space_group_name_H-M   'P 1'
#
loop_
_entity.id
_entity.type
_entity.pdbx_description
1 polymer ?
#
loop_
_entity_poly.entity_id
_entity_poly.type
_entity_poly.pdbx_seq_one_letter_code
_entity_poly.pdbx_strand_id
1 'polypeptide(L)'
;MSFPHDDRPWAEAAAFLRARLRPAHRLVAPDPFRFAVPRTMRFAHLRAERPRAFDWVVVHKGELDRVPAAFLSALPEDAVPVFGNEVFVIFATSPPADLPDLGESDHVRALRATLAQLAPGRGGRAPAPVAPAVQRPWLGLGPAPGTARERAYREELDRLVADHLGTAEGLSVLDIGCGAGRLVELLTGAARLVGVDVAEDALARARARHGARPGLDFVRMDAARLGFAEASFDLAVMLDSADALADLPAALAEAARVLARGGRLMLTVANKDSLPLRALRRLGQPVPAGGVSVQELTGMLRAVGLTPLRLDGVMLSFGWAMPGASSAFAPLEEDPEFIEAARALGRRCGPDHALAIAALARKG
;
A
#
# COMPACT_ATOMS: atom_id res chain seq x y z
N MET A 1 1.64 12.74 3.28
CA MET A 1 1.12 12.21 4.56
C MET A 1 1.05 13.37 5.55
N SER A 2 0.04 13.38 6.43
CA SER A 2 -0.14 14.34 7.52
C SER A 2 -0.07 13.60 8.87
N PHE A 3 0.05 14.32 9.99
CA PHE A 3 -0.09 13.71 11.31
C PHE A 3 -1.58 13.49 11.63
N PRO A 4 -2.00 12.30 12.12
CA PRO A 4 -3.39 12.03 12.46
C PRO A 4 -3.75 12.68 13.80
N HIS A 5 -4.07 13.98 13.78
CA HIS A 5 -4.35 14.76 14.99
C HIS A 5 -5.60 14.31 15.75
N ASP A 6 -6.59 13.74 15.05
CA ASP A 6 -7.86 13.29 15.62
C ASP A 6 -7.78 11.84 16.17
N ASP A 7 -6.63 11.18 16.01
CA ASP A 7 -6.40 9.83 16.51
C ASP A 7 -5.77 9.91 17.92
N ARG A 8 -6.52 9.45 18.92
CA ARG A 8 -6.20 9.59 20.34
C ARG A 8 -4.81 9.04 20.71
N PRO A 9 -4.44 7.78 20.42
CA PRO A 9 -3.12 7.27 20.77
C PRO A 9 -1.97 8.00 20.08
N TRP A 10 -2.17 8.53 18.86
CA TRP A 10 -1.18 9.40 18.20
C TRP A 10 -1.05 10.75 18.88
N ALA A 11 -2.18 11.41 19.18
CA ALA A 11 -2.21 12.70 19.86
C ALA A 11 -1.57 12.62 21.26
N GLU A 12 -1.86 11.58 22.03
CA GLU A 12 -1.27 11.33 23.35
C GLU A 12 0.25 11.12 23.28
N ALA A 13 0.72 10.29 22.33
CA ALA A 13 2.16 10.06 22.14
C ALA A 13 2.91 11.33 21.72
N ALA A 14 2.34 12.13 20.80
CA ALA A 14 2.93 13.40 20.39
C ALA A 14 2.89 14.46 21.51
N ALA A 15 1.80 14.54 22.27
CA ALA A 15 1.71 15.43 23.42
C ALA A 15 2.74 15.07 24.50
N PHE A 16 2.89 13.76 24.78
CA PHE A 16 3.90 13.25 25.71
C PHE A 16 5.31 13.70 25.33
N LEU A 17 5.68 13.57 24.05
CA LEU A 17 6.98 13.96 23.51
C LEU A 17 7.17 15.48 23.52
N ARG A 18 6.19 16.26 23.04
CA ARG A 18 6.28 17.73 22.98
C ARG A 18 6.50 18.36 24.35
N ALA A 19 5.89 17.79 25.39
CA ALA A 19 6.06 18.27 26.75
C ALA A 19 7.50 18.04 27.31
N ARG A 20 8.31 17.19 26.66
CA ARG A 20 9.59 16.67 27.22
C ARG A 20 10.80 16.85 26.31
N LEU A 21 10.58 17.07 25.02
CA LEU A 21 11.67 17.28 24.06
C LEU A 21 12.37 18.60 24.28
N ARG A 22 13.70 18.53 24.29
CA ARG A 22 14.60 19.69 24.36
C ARG A 22 15.30 19.85 23.00
N PRO A 23 15.78 21.05 22.64
CA PRO A 23 16.40 21.28 21.34
C PRO A 23 17.59 20.35 21.01
N ALA A 24 18.33 19.91 22.02
CA ALA A 24 19.48 19.01 21.83
C ALA A 24 19.09 17.52 21.68
N HIS A 25 17.84 17.16 22.00
CA HIS A 25 17.42 15.76 21.98
C HIS A 25 17.32 15.21 20.56
N ARG A 26 17.80 13.98 20.39
CA ARG A 26 17.62 13.16 19.21
C ARG A 26 16.42 12.24 19.40
N LEU A 27 15.50 12.28 18.45
CA LEU A 27 14.29 11.47 18.43
C LEU A 27 14.27 10.60 17.16
N VAL A 28 13.96 9.32 17.31
CA VAL A 28 13.58 8.46 16.19
C VAL A 28 12.15 7.94 16.38
N ALA A 29 11.32 8.03 15.34
CA ALA A 29 9.91 7.68 15.37
C ALA A 29 9.36 7.33 13.96
N PRO A 30 8.11 6.82 13.86
CA PRO A 30 7.43 6.60 12.57
C PRO A 30 7.26 7.90 11.77
N ASP A 31 7.20 7.80 10.43
CA ASP A 31 7.21 8.96 9.51
C ASP A 31 6.19 10.06 9.88
N PRO A 32 4.93 9.76 10.28
CA PRO A 32 3.97 10.83 10.56
C PRO A 32 4.40 11.77 11.69
N PHE A 33 5.19 11.31 12.67
CA PHE A 33 5.65 12.14 13.79
C PHE A 33 6.45 13.37 13.34
N ARG A 34 7.05 13.38 12.13
CA ARG A 34 7.76 14.56 11.61
C ARG A 34 6.87 15.80 11.42
N PHE A 35 5.56 15.59 11.26
CA PHE A 35 4.59 16.68 11.09
C PHE A 35 4.06 17.21 12.42
N ALA A 36 4.24 16.47 13.52
CA ALA A 36 3.79 16.88 14.85
C ALA A 36 4.94 17.20 15.81
N VAL A 37 6.08 16.56 15.65
CA VAL A 37 7.21 16.61 16.57
C VAL A 37 8.46 17.01 15.78
N PRO A 38 8.99 18.23 16.02
CA PRO A 38 10.15 18.73 15.30
C PRO A 38 11.35 17.78 15.40
N ARG A 39 12.18 17.73 14.35
CA ARG A 39 13.46 16.99 14.32
C ARG A 39 13.32 15.47 14.52
N THR A 40 12.14 14.92 14.24
CA THR A 40 11.93 13.48 14.21
C THR A 40 12.75 12.83 13.10
N MET A 41 13.65 11.92 13.48
CA MET A 41 14.34 11.03 12.55
C MET A 41 13.47 9.80 12.26
N ARG A 42 13.55 9.29 11.03
CA ARG A 42 12.74 8.16 10.56
C ARG A 42 13.52 6.87 10.68
N PHE A 43 12.83 5.78 10.99
CA PHE A 43 13.41 4.44 10.99
C PHE A 43 14.04 4.06 9.63
N ALA A 44 13.44 4.46 8.51
CA ALA A 44 13.99 4.26 7.17
C ALA A 44 15.34 4.94 6.91
N HIS A 45 15.74 5.89 7.76
CA HIS A 45 17.04 6.57 7.68
C HIS A 45 18.04 6.07 8.72
N LEU A 46 17.66 5.13 9.59
CA LEU A 46 18.62 4.47 10.46
C LEU A 46 19.61 3.69 9.60
N ARG A 47 20.90 3.89 9.89
CA ARG A 47 21.96 3.06 9.33
C ARG A 47 22.36 1.99 10.34
N ALA A 48 23.43 2.24 11.09
CA ALA A 48 23.98 1.31 12.07
C ALA A 48 23.92 1.86 13.51
N GLU A 49 23.17 2.93 13.75
CA GLU A 49 23.04 3.53 15.08
C GLU A 49 22.25 2.59 16.00
N ARG A 50 22.65 2.51 17.27
CA ARG A 50 21.91 1.78 18.32
C ARG A 50 20.87 2.68 18.98
N PRO A 51 19.84 2.12 19.65
CA PRO A 51 18.84 2.91 20.37
C PRO A 51 19.43 3.95 21.34
N ARG A 52 20.52 3.61 22.03
CA ARG A 52 21.26 4.53 22.93
C ARG A 52 21.80 5.81 22.27
N ALA A 53 21.81 5.89 20.93
CA ALA A 53 22.22 7.09 20.20
C ALA A 53 21.10 8.16 20.14
N PHE A 54 19.91 7.85 20.63
CA PHE A 54 18.74 8.72 20.68
C PHE A 54 18.37 8.99 22.14
N ASP A 55 17.82 10.17 22.43
CA ASP A 55 17.22 10.44 23.74
C ASP A 55 15.84 9.80 23.83
N TRP A 56 15.13 9.73 22.70
CA TRP A 56 13.76 9.22 22.58
C TRP A 56 13.62 8.27 21.40
N VAL A 57 12.99 7.11 21.65
CA VAL A 57 12.65 6.12 20.62
C VAL A 57 11.17 5.83 20.69
N VAL A 58 10.44 6.05 19.61
CA VAL A 58 8.99 5.79 19.53
C VAL A 58 8.77 4.55 18.69
N VAL A 59 8.27 3.48 19.32
CA VAL A 59 7.97 2.22 18.63
C VAL A 59 6.47 2.10 18.42
N HIS A 60 6.06 1.91 17.17
CA HIS A 60 4.70 1.53 16.83
C HIS A 60 4.59 0.01 16.81
N LYS A 61 3.73 -0.56 17.66
CA LYS A 61 3.61 -2.02 17.85
C LYS A 61 3.22 -2.77 16.56
N GLY A 62 2.47 -2.11 15.67
CA GLY A 62 2.07 -2.65 14.36
C GLY A 62 3.01 -2.35 13.20
N GLU A 63 4.17 -1.69 13.41
CA GLU A 63 5.13 -1.37 12.34
C GLU A 63 6.57 -1.81 12.71
N LEU A 64 6.70 -2.91 13.47
CA LEU A 64 8.01 -3.40 13.93
C LEU A 64 8.90 -3.88 12.76
N ASP A 65 8.29 -4.39 11.70
CA ASP A 65 8.94 -4.79 10.46
C ASP A 65 9.64 -3.62 9.74
N ARG A 66 9.22 -2.38 10.02
CA ARG A 66 9.84 -1.16 9.49
C ARG A 66 11.04 -0.67 10.30
N VAL A 67 11.34 -1.32 11.43
CA VAL A 67 12.48 -1.00 12.28
C VAL A 67 13.55 -2.08 12.12
N PRO A 68 14.84 -1.74 11.92
CA PRO A 68 15.88 -2.74 11.80
C PRO A 68 15.91 -3.70 13.00
N ALA A 69 15.93 -5.01 12.75
CA ALA A 69 15.85 -6.03 13.80
C ALA A 69 16.98 -5.90 14.85
N ALA A 70 18.19 -5.54 14.42
CA ALA A 70 19.31 -5.26 15.31
C ALA A 70 19.06 -4.06 16.25
N PHE A 71 18.34 -3.05 15.77
CA PHE A 71 17.93 -1.89 16.57
C PHE A 71 16.89 -2.30 17.61
N LEU A 72 15.87 -3.06 17.20
CA LEU A 72 14.82 -3.56 18.08
C LEU A 72 15.36 -4.52 19.16
N SER A 73 16.31 -5.38 18.80
CA SER A 73 16.89 -6.37 19.72
C SER A 73 17.73 -5.72 20.82
N ALA A 74 18.39 -4.59 20.51
CA ALA A 74 19.16 -3.80 21.46
C ALA A 74 18.28 -2.89 22.35
N LEU A 75 17.02 -2.67 21.97
CA LEU A 75 16.14 -1.68 22.61
C LEU A 75 15.87 -1.94 24.10
N PRO A 76 15.61 -3.18 24.56
CA PRO A 76 15.37 -3.45 25.98
C PRO A 76 16.60 -3.21 26.87
N GLU A 77 17.81 -3.31 26.31
CA GLU A 77 19.08 -3.05 27.02
C GLU A 77 19.42 -1.56 27.00
N ASP A 78 19.16 -0.89 25.88
CA ASP A 78 19.63 0.47 25.63
C ASP A 78 18.67 1.56 26.10
N ALA A 79 17.40 1.23 26.38
CA ALA A 79 16.38 2.23 26.70
C ALA A 79 15.27 1.71 27.63
N VAL A 80 14.73 2.60 28.44
CA VAL A 80 13.66 2.32 29.40
C VAL A 80 12.31 2.75 28.81
N PRO A 81 11.28 1.88 28.78
CA PRO A 81 9.95 2.28 28.33
C PRO A 81 9.29 3.18 29.39
N VAL A 82 8.92 4.39 28.99
CA VAL A 82 8.38 5.43 29.89
C VAL A 82 6.96 5.88 29.54
N PHE A 83 6.47 5.45 28.39
CA PHE A 83 5.09 5.65 27.96
C PHE A 83 4.63 4.45 27.14
N GLY A 84 3.38 4.04 27.33
CA GLY A 84 2.76 2.98 26.56
C GLY A 84 1.26 3.20 26.45
N ASN A 85 0.74 3.06 25.23
CA ASN A 85 -0.69 2.95 24.98
C ASN A 85 -0.95 1.80 24.01
N GLU A 86 -2.16 1.65 23.49
CA GLU A 86 -2.56 0.57 22.60
C GLU A 86 -1.73 0.50 21.30
N VAL A 87 -1.19 1.63 20.81
CA VAL A 87 -0.42 1.71 19.55
C VAL A 87 1.09 1.81 19.78
N PHE A 88 1.51 2.60 20.76
CA PHE A 88 2.90 3.03 20.92
C PHE A 88 3.52 2.55 22.21
N VAL A 89 4.83 2.36 22.18
CA VAL A 89 5.69 2.39 23.36
C VAL A 89 6.80 3.40 23.09
N ILE A 90 7.00 4.35 24.00
CA ILE A 90 8.08 5.33 23.91
C ILE A 90 9.13 4.99 24.95
N PHE A 91 10.36 4.91 24.49
CA PHE A 91 11.53 4.63 25.30
C PHE A 91 12.37 5.89 25.47
N ALA A 92 12.94 6.05 26.67
CA ALA A 92 13.95 7.03 26.98
C ALA A 92 15.26 6.32 27.35
N THR A 93 16.37 6.76 26.76
CA THR A 93 17.71 6.19 27.04
C THR A 93 18.33 6.78 28.29
N SER A 94 17.84 7.93 28.73
CA SER A 94 18.16 8.57 30.01
C SER A 94 16.87 9.16 30.60
N PRO A 95 16.00 8.31 31.18
CA PRO A 95 14.70 8.76 31.68
C PRO A 95 14.88 9.77 32.84
N PRO A 96 14.18 10.91 32.82
CA PRO A 96 14.02 11.77 33.99
C PRO A 96 13.48 11.00 35.21
N ALA A 97 13.93 11.35 36.41
CA ALA A 97 13.60 10.62 37.64
C ALA A 97 12.09 10.59 38.00
N ASP A 98 11.30 11.48 37.41
CA ASP A 98 9.86 11.60 37.58
C ASP A 98 9.04 10.71 36.62
N LEU A 99 9.68 10.02 35.67
CA LEU A 99 9.00 9.12 34.75
C LEU A 99 8.92 7.68 35.28
N PRO A 100 7.76 7.02 35.13
CA PRO A 100 7.63 5.62 35.52
C PRO A 100 8.42 4.72 34.57
N ASP A 101 9.08 3.70 35.12
CA ASP A 101 9.55 2.55 34.34
C ASP A 101 8.36 1.62 34.08
N LEU A 102 7.94 1.53 32.83
CA LEU A 102 6.81 0.71 32.40
C LEU A 102 7.23 -0.73 32.04
N GLY A 103 8.43 -1.17 32.41
CA GLY A 103 9.04 -2.45 32.03
C GLY A 103 8.14 -3.68 32.16
N GLU A 104 7.26 -3.68 33.17
CA GLU A 104 6.32 -4.78 33.47
C GLU A 104 4.87 -4.50 33.05
N SER A 105 4.58 -3.35 32.46
CA SER A 105 3.23 -3.01 31.99
C SER A 105 2.77 -3.93 30.86
N ASP A 106 1.45 -4.16 30.75
CA ASP A 106 0.86 -4.99 29.69
C ASP A 106 1.29 -4.60 28.28
N HIS A 107 1.41 -3.29 28.04
CA HIS A 107 1.84 -2.74 26.76
C HIS A 107 3.30 -3.06 26.43
N VAL A 108 4.18 -3.09 27.42
CA VAL A 108 5.60 -3.43 27.24
C VAL A 108 5.79 -4.94 27.17
N ARG A 109 5.05 -5.72 27.95
CA ARG A 109 5.06 -7.19 27.89
C ARG A 109 4.63 -7.71 26.51
N ALA A 110 3.56 -7.15 25.95
CA ALA A 110 3.12 -7.48 24.59
C ALA A 110 4.21 -7.18 23.55
N LEU A 111 4.84 -6.01 23.62
CA LEU A 111 5.94 -5.65 22.71
C LEU A 111 7.15 -6.58 22.89
N ARG A 112 7.58 -6.86 24.12
CA ARG A 112 8.72 -7.75 24.41
C ARG A 112 8.48 -9.17 23.90
N ALA A 113 7.25 -9.70 24.03
CA ALA A 113 6.89 -11.01 23.49
C ALA A 113 7.07 -11.05 21.97
N THR A 114 6.65 -10.00 21.25
CA THR A 114 6.86 -9.87 19.81
C THR A 114 8.34 -9.72 19.46
N LEU A 115 9.11 -8.95 20.24
CA LEU A 115 10.56 -8.79 20.02
C LEU A 115 11.35 -10.08 20.25
N ALA A 116 10.96 -10.88 21.24
CA ALA A 116 11.61 -12.17 21.53
C ALA A 116 11.45 -13.18 20.37
N GLN A 117 10.37 -13.09 19.60
CA GLN A 117 10.17 -13.89 18.39
C GLN A 117 11.07 -13.46 17.22
N LEU A 118 11.69 -12.27 17.31
CA LEU A 118 12.53 -11.68 16.26
C LEU A 118 14.04 -11.79 16.54
N ALA A 119 14.46 -12.26 17.73
CA ALA A 119 15.87 -12.31 18.13
C ALA A 119 16.64 -13.51 17.50
N PRO A 120 17.88 -13.33 17.00
CA PRO A 120 18.61 -14.40 16.34
C PRO A 120 19.47 -15.24 17.31
N GLY A 121 19.17 -16.54 17.41
CA GLY A 121 20.20 -17.58 17.60
C GLY A 121 20.07 -18.55 18.80
N ARG A 122 19.50 -19.74 18.56
CA ARG A 122 20.10 -21.03 18.95
C ARG A 122 19.72 -22.08 17.90
N GLY A 123 20.71 -22.53 17.13
CA GLY A 123 20.58 -23.58 16.12
C GLY A 123 21.17 -23.13 14.79
N GLY A 124 22.43 -23.46 14.56
CA GLY A 124 23.06 -23.29 13.25
C GLY A 124 22.29 -24.09 12.20
N ARG A 125 21.75 -23.40 11.21
CA ARG A 125 21.34 -24.01 9.94
C ARG A 125 22.18 -23.34 8.86
N ALA A 126 22.80 -24.16 8.01
CA ALA A 126 23.46 -23.78 6.77
C ALA A 126 22.66 -22.67 6.05
N PRO A 127 23.32 -21.80 5.23
CA PRO A 127 22.66 -20.66 4.59
C PRO A 127 21.30 -21.11 4.06
N ALA A 128 20.24 -20.50 4.60
CA ALA A 128 18.89 -20.83 4.17
C ALA A 128 18.90 -20.70 2.65
N PRO A 129 18.48 -21.74 1.90
CA PRO A 129 18.34 -21.60 0.47
C PRO A 129 17.50 -20.35 0.26
N VAL A 130 17.91 -19.51 -0.70
CA VAL A 130 17.09 -18.42 -1.24
C VAL A 130 15.65 -18.87 -1.09
N ALA A 131 14.88 -18.22 -0.19
CA ALA A 131 13.55 -18.69 0.14
C ALA A 131 12.89 -18.96 -1.21
N PRO A 132 12.54 -20.22 -1.52
CA PRO A 132 12.01 -20.53 -2.84
C PRO A 132 10.87 -19.55 -3.00
N ALA A 133 10.95 -18.72 -4.05
CA ALA A 133 10.04 -17.61 -4.31
C ALA A 133 8.68 -18.02 -3.76
N VAL A 134 8.20 -17.39 -2.67
CA VAL A 134 7.08 -17.90 -1.84
C VAL A 134 6.20 -18.67 -2.77
N GLN A 135 6.23 -20.00 -2.68
CA GLN A 135 5.47 -20.78 -3.65
C GLN A 135 4.05 -20.33 -3.39
N ARG A 136 3.52 -19.56 -4.35
CA ARG A 136 2.15 -19.11 -4.41
C ARG A 136 1.48 -20.31 -5.08
N PRO A 137 1.05 -21.35 -4.33
CA PRO A 137 0.65 -22.61 -4.94
C PRO A 137 -0.61 -22.40 -5.80
N TRP A 138 -1.31 -21.28 -5.57
CA TRP A 138 -2.46 -20.75 -6.31
C TRP A 138 -2.10 -19.98 -7.60
N LEU A 139 -0.83 -19.60 -7.79
CA LEU A 139 -0.33 -18.96 -9.02
C LEU A 139 0.40 -19.95 -9.94
N GLY A 140 0.60 -21.19 -9.47
CA GLY A 140 1.42 -22.20 -10.15
C GLY A 140 0.73 -23.50 -10.53
N LEU A 141 -0.57 -23.66 -10.31
CA LEU A 141 -1.32 -24.84 -10.74
C LEU A 141 -2.66 -24.38 -11.31
N GLY A 142 -3.19 -25.14 -12.28
CA GLY A 142 -4.59 -25.01 -12.71
C GLY A 142 -5.57 -25.01 -11.51
N PRO A 143 -6.84 -24.68 -11.77
CA PRO A 143 -7.66 -23.84 -10.89
C PRO A 143 -7.70 -24.37 -9.45
N ALA A 144 -7.04 -23.65 -8.53
CA ALA A 144 -7.06 -23.98 -7.10
C ALA A 144 -8.21 -23.23 -6.39
N PRO A 145 -8.94 -23.84 -5.44
CA PRO A 145 -9.92 -23.15 -4.59
C PRO A 145 -9.26 -22.01 -3.79
N GLY A 146 -9.95 -20.87 -3.62
CA GLY A 146 -9.40 -19.62 -3.05
C GLY A 146 -9.23 -18.50 -4.09
N THR A 147 -9.99 -18.56 -5.19
CA THR A 147 -9.76 -17.83 -6.44
C THR A 147 -11.03 -17.26 -7.06
N ALA A 148 -12.24 -17.59 -6.58
CA ALA A 148 -13.47 -17.14 -7.23
C ALA A 148 -13.72 -15.64 -7.06
N ARG A 149 -13.63 -15.12 -5.84
CA ARG A 149 -13.72 -13.67 -5.60
C ARG A 149 -12.62 -12.88 -6.30
N GLU A 150 -11.39 -13.41 -6.34
CA GLU A 150 -10.27 -12.74 -7.00
C GLU A 150 -10.44 -12.71 -8.53
N ARG A 151 -10.87 -13.83 -9.13
CA ARG A 151 -11.30 -13.84 -10.54
C ARG A 151 -12.42 -12.84 -10.76
N ALA A 152 -13.40 -12.81 -9.86
CA ALA A 152 -14.53 -11.92 -9.99
C ALA A 152 -14.14 -10.43 -9.86
N TYR A 153 -13.20 -10.11 -8.98
CA TYR A 153 -12.62 -8.78 -8.88
C TYR A 153 -11.92 -8.40 -10.19
N ARG A 154 -11.09 -9.31 -10.72
CA ARG A 154 -10.38 -9.10 -11.99
C ARG A 154 -11.33 -8.91 -13.16
N GLU A 155 -12.26 -9.82 -13.37
CA GLU A 155 -13.29 -9.71 -14.41
C GLU A 155 -14.12 -8.42 -14.27
N GLU A 156 -14.36 -7.92 -13.06
CA GLU A 156 -15.04 -6.63 -12.87
C GLU A 156 -14.17 -5.46 -13.31
N LEU A 157 -12.85 -5.53 -13.06
CA LEU A 157 -11.90 -4.57 -13.61
C LEU A 157 -11.83 -4.65 -15.15
N ASP A 158 -11.83 -5.86 -15.72
CA ASP A 158 -11.82 -6.07 -17.18
C ASP A 158 -13.07 -5.49 -17.83
N ARG A 159 -14.23 -5.69 -17.20
CA ARG A 159 -15.50 -5.07 -17.61
C ARG A 159 -15.38 -3.55 -17.60
N LEU A 160 -14.85 -2.95 -16.53
CA LEU A 160 -14.69 -1.49 -16.45
C LEU A 160 -13.73 -0.97 -17.52
N VAL A 161 -12.65 -1.70 -17.81
CA VAL A 161 -11.74 -1.36 -18.92
C VAL A 161 -12.50 -1.37 -20.24
N ALA A 162 -13.26 -2.44 -20.53
CA ALA A 162 -14.05 -2.53 -21.75
C ALA A 162 -15.11 -1.41 -21.84
N ASP A 163 -15.84 -1.15 -20.76
CA ASP A 163 -16.95 -0.18 -20.72
C ASP A 163 -16.47 1.28 -20.83
N HIS A 164 -15.27 1.59 -20.32
CA HIS A 164 -14.77 2.97 -20.27
C HIS A 164 -13.75 3.31 -21.33
N LEU A 165 -12.92 2.34 -21.72
CA LEU A 165 -11.86 2.53 -22.69
C LEU A 165 -12.27 2.05 -24.07
N GLY A 166 -13.12 1.02 -24.16
CA GLY A 166 -13.50 0.39 -25.41
C GLY A 166 -12.31 -0.32 -26.05
N THR A 167 -12.20 -0.25 -27.37
CA THR A 167 -10.98 -0.65 -28.07
C THR A 167 -9.90 0.43 -27.94
N ALA A 168 -8.64 0.04 -28.02
CA ALA A 168 -7.53 0.98 -28.10
C ALA A 168 -7.13 1.30 -29.55
N GLU A 169 -8.05 1.13 -30.49
CA GLU A 169 -7.78 1.19 -31.94
C GLU A 169 -7.01 2.47 -32.31
N GLY A 170 -5.80 2.29 -32.86
CA GLY A 170 -4.96 3.40 -33.32
C GLY A 170 -4.30 4.24 -32.21
N LEU A 171 -4.56 3.96 -30.92
CA LEU A 171 -4.03 4.74 -29.80
C LEU A 171 -2.61 4.34 -29.43
N SER A 172 -1.83 5.30 -28.91
CA SER A 172 -0.64 5.01 -28.12
C SER A 172 -1.01 4.86 -26.65
N VAL A 173 -0.77 3.67 -26.09
CA VAL A 173 -1.16 3.26 -24.75
C VAL A 173 0.08 3.04 -23.87
N LEU A 174 0.01 3.51 -22.62
CA LEU A 174 0.95 3.22 -21.56
C LEU A 174 0.28 2.41 -20.45
N ASP A 175 0.79 1.21 -20.17
CA ASP A 175 0.37 0.36 -19.05
C ASP A 175 1.39 0.48 -17.90
N ILE A 176 1.00 1.14 -16.81
CA ILE A 176 1.87 1.47 -15.67
C ILE A 176 1.66 0.45 -14.55
N GLY A 177 2.73 -0.27 -14.21
CA GLY A 177 2.66 -1.46 -13.37
C GLY A 177 2.08 -2.65 -14.14
N CYS A 178 2.55 -2.86 -15.38
CA CYS A 178 1.96 -3.80 -16.33
C CYS A 178 2.04 -5.27 -15.90
N GLY A 179 2.90 -5.59 -14.93
CA GLY A 179 3.15 -6.96 -14.48
C GLY A 179 3.47 -7.90 -15.64
N ALA A 180 2.64 -8.94 -15.80
CA ALA A 180 2.79 -9.93 -16.86
C ALA A 180 2.04 -9.58 -18.16
N GLY A 181 1.63 -8.33 -18.36
CA GLY A 181 1.03 -7.84 -19.61
C GLY A 181 -0.47 -8.09 -19.76
N ARG A 182 -1.25 -8.05 -18.67
CA ARG A 182 -2.70 -8.35 -18.72
C ARG A 182 -3.48 -7.44 -19.68
N LEU A 183 -3.18 -6.14 -19.72
CA LEU A 183 -3.89 -5.19 -20.58
C LEU A 183 -3.69 -5.44 -22.07
N VAL A 184 -2.67 -6.20 -22.47
CA VAL A 184 -2.43 -6.53 -23.88
C VAL A 184 -3.61 -7.28 -24.50
N GLU A 185 -4.30 -8.12 -23.74
CA GLU A 185 -5.46 -8.86 -24.24
C GLU A 185 -6.77 -8.04 -24.18
N LEU A 186 -6.81 -6.98 -23.38
CA LEU A 186 -8.01 -6.16 -23.16
C LEU A 186 -8.05 -4.95 -24.08
N LEU A 187 -6.88 -4.36 -24.36
CA LEU A 187 -6.73 -3.16 -25.17
C LEU A 187 -6.24 -3.51 -26.58
N THR A 188 -7.06 -4.28 -27.29
CA THR A 188 -6.79 -4.67 -28.67
C THR A 188 -6.86 -3.46 -29.62
N GLY A 189 -6.13 -3.54 -30.74
CA GLY A 189 -6.10 -2.49 -31.76
C GLY A 189 -5.15 -1.33 -31.49
N ALA A 190 -4.47 -1.30 -30.33
CA ALA A 190 -3.46 -0.28 -30.02
C ALA A 190 -2.38 -0.20 -31.12
N ALA A 191 -2.16 1.01 -31.66
CA ALA A 191 -1.06 1.25 -32.59
C ALA A 191 0.30 1.04 -31.89
N ARG A 192 0.34 1.37 -30.60
CA ARG A 192 1.50 1.16 -29.73
C ARG A 192 1.03 0.94 -28.31
N LEU A 193 1.50 -0.10 -27.64
CA LEU A 193 1.28 -0.30 -26.21
C LEU A 193 2.63 -0.58 -25.53
N VAL A 194 2.97 0.26 -24.57
CA VAL A 194 4.18 0.12 -23.77
C VAL A 194 3.78 -0.23 -22.34
N GLY A 195 4.22 -1.39 -21.87
CA GLY A 195 4.11 -1.79 -20.46
C GLY A 195 5.37 -1.39 -19.69
N VAL A 196 5.18 -0.75 -18.53
CA VAL A 196 6.27 -0.45 -17.59
C VAL A 196 6.03 -1.08 -16.24
N ASP A 197 7.09 -1.65 -15.66
CA ASP A 197 7.08 -2.21 -14.31
C ASP A 197 8.49 -2.16 -13.70
N VAL A 198 8.61 -2.23 -12.38
CA VAL A 198 9.92 -2.33 -11.70
C VAL A 198 10.36 -3.80 -11.55
N ALA A 199 9.41 -4.74 -11.62
CA ALA A 199 9.64 -6.17 -11.43
C ALA A 199 10.09 -6.85 -12.74
N GLU A 200 11.42 -7.03 -12.89
CA GLU A 200 12.00 -7.63 -14.10
C GLU A 200 11.45 -9.04 -14.38
N ASP A 201 11.20 -9.86 -13.35
CA ASP A 201 10.63 -11.19 -13.53
C ASP A 201 9.22 -11.15 -14.15
N ALA A 202 8.43 -10.11 -13.84
CA ALA A 202 7.11 -9.94 -14.42
C ALA A 202 7.21 -9.51 -15.89
N LEU A 203 8.11 -8.56 -16.19
CA LEU A 203 8.40 -8.12 -17.55
C LEU A 203 8.94 -9.26 -18.42
N ALA A 204 9.81 -10.12 -17.89
CA ALA A 204 10.30 -11.30 -18.60
C ALA A 204 9.16 -12.22 -19.03
N ARG A 205 8.17 -12.45 -18.15
CA ARG A 205 6.96 -13.23 -18.48
C ARG A 205 6.08 -12.51 -19.51
N ALA A 206 5.93 -11.20 -19.40
CA ALA A 206 5.17 -10.39 -20.35
C ALA A 206 5.79 -10.47 -21.77
N ARG A 207 7.12 -10.32 -21.87
CA ARG A 207 7.86 -10.46 -23.12
C ARG A 207 7.77 -11.87 -23.69
N ALA A 208 7.89 -12.90 -22.85
CA ALA A 208 7.75 -14.29 -23.29
C ALA A 208 6.35 -14.59 -23.85
N ARG A 209 5.31 -13.99 -23.28
CA ARG A 209 3.91 -14.21 -23.70
C ARG A 209 3.49 -13.37 -24.89
N HIS A 210 3.95 -12.11 -24.98
CA HIS A 210 3.40 -11.13 -25.91
C HIS A 210 4.45 -10.48 -26.82
N GLY A 211 5.75 -10.65 -26.57
CA GLY A 211 6.83 -9.88 -27.21
C GLY A 211 6.99 -10.07 -28.73
N ALA A 212 6.33 -11.07 -29.32
CA ALA A 212 6.28 -11.25 -30.77
C ALA A 212 5.22 -10.37 -31.45
N ARG A 213 4.33 -9.70 -30.69
CA ARG A 213 3.28 -8.85 -31.25
C ARG A 213 3.86 -7.49 -31.65
N PRO A 214 3.66 -7.04 -32.91
CA PRO A 214 4.09 -5.71 -33.33
C PRO A 214 3.49 -4.60 -32.48
N GLY A 215 4.25 -3.53 -32.24
CA GLY A 215 3.78 -2.37 -31.48
C GLY A 215 3.71 -2.56 -29.97
N LEU A 216 4.15 -3.71 -29.43
CA LEU A 216 4.27 -3.95 -28.00
C LEU A 216 5.70 -3.83 -27.51
N ASP A 217 5.87 -3.13 -26.39
CA ASP A 217 7.15 -3.05 -25.68
C ASP A 217 6.96 -3.18 -24.17
N PHE A 218 7.93 -3.80 -23.50
CA PHE A 218 7.94 -3.94 -22.04
C PHE A 218 9.25 -3.43 -21.49
N VAL A 219 9.19 -2.37 -20.68
CA VAL A 219 10.38 -1.64 -20.23
C VAL A 219 10.40 -1.52 -18.71
N ARG A 220 11.57 -1.79 -18.13
CA ARG A 220 11.76 -1.61 -16.70
C ARG A 220 11.88 -0.12 -16.38
N MET A 221 10.88 0.44 -15.69
CA MET A 221 10.88 1.84 -15.26
C MET A 221 10.18 2.01 -13.92
N ASP A 222 10.56 3.06 -13.19
CA ASP A 222 9.82 3.53 -12.03
C ASP A 222 8.67 4.43 -12.51
N ALA A 223 7.44 4.13 -12.08
CA ALA A 223 6.25 4.91 -12.43
C ALA A 223 6.36 6.38 -12.02
N ALA A 224 7.14 6.69 -10.97
CA ALA A 224 7.40 8.05 -10.52
C ALA A 224 8.46 8.80 -11.37
N ARG A 225 9.10 8.12 -12.34
CA ARG A 225 10.17 8.67 -13.20
C ARG A 225 10.16 8.01 -14.57
N LEU A 226 9.18 8.34 -15.40
CA LEU A 226 9.02 7.76 -16.73
C LEU A 226 9.99 8.39 -17.74
N GLY A 227 10.70 7.55 -18.48
CA GLY A 227 11.67 7.99 -19.51
C GLY A 227 11.05 8.48 -20.82
N PHE A 228 9.75 8.77 -20.86
CA PHE A 228 9.05 9.21 -22.06
C PHE A 228 8.95 10.72 -22.17
N ALA A 229 8.88 11.24 -23.39
CA ALA A 229 8.62 12.66 -23.64
C ALA A 229 7.21 13.05 -23.17
N GLU A 230 6.99 14.34 -22.95
CA GLU A 230 5.64 14.85 -22.68
C GLU A 230 4.70 14.54 -23.84
N ALA A 231 3.41 14.35 -23.55
CA ALA A 231 2.37 14.12 -24.57
C ALA A 231 2.65 12.96 -25.56
N SER A 232 3.30 11.89 -25.10
CA SER A 232 3.65 10.70 -25.89
C SER A 232 2.52 9.66 -26.00
N PHE A 233 1.50 9.72 -25.15
CA PHE A 233 0.45 8.70 -25.08
C PHE A 233 -0.96 9.30 -25.09
N ASP A 234 -1.89 8.63 -25.74
CA ASP A 234 -3.31 8.99 -25.76
C ASP A 234 -4.05 8.42 -24.53
N LEU A 235 -3.55 7.28 -24.02
CA LEU A 235 -4.14 6.53 -22.93
C LEU A 235 -3.04 6.03 -21.99
N ALA A 236 -3.24 6.24 -20.70
CA ALA A 236 -2.44 5.63 -19.64
C ALA A 236 -3.36 4.80 -18.74
N VAL A 237 -2.87 3.66 -18.26
CA VAL A 237 -3.63 2.78 -17.37
C VAL A 237 -2.77 2.34 -16.19
N MET A 238 -3.32 2.42 -14.98
CA MET A 238 -2.76 1.87 -13.74
C MET A 238 -3.75 0.87 -13.15
N LEU A 239 -3.84 -0.31 -13.77
CA LEU A 239 -4.81 -1.34 -13.37
C LEU A 239 -4.20 -2.26 -12.31
N ASP A 240 -4.81 -2.31 -11.13
CA ASP A 240 -4.40 -3.16 -10.00
C ASP A 240 -2.94 -2.96 -9.56
N SER A 241 -2.40 -1.76 -9.78
CA SER A 241 -0.99 -1.43 -9.51
C SER A 241 -0.80 -0.25 -8.56
N ALA A 242 -1.78 0.65 -8.45
CA ALA A 242 -1.65 1.91 -7.71
C ALA A 242 -1.29 1.72 -6.22
N ASP A 243 -1.84 0.69 -5.58
CA ASP A 243 -1.60 0.36 -4.17
C ASP A 243 -0.17 -0.14 -3.90
N ALA A 244 0.52 -0.64 -4.93
CA ALA A 244 1.89 -1.12 -4.84
C ALA A 244 2.93 -0.01 -5.14
N LEU A 245 2.49 1.17 -5.58
CA LEU A 245 3.40 2.27 -5.91
C LEU A 245 3.93 2.94 -4.64
N ALA A 246 5.25 3.13 -4.58
CA ALA A 246 5.90 3.80 -3.45
C ALA A 246 5.52 5.29 -3.34
N ASP A 247 5.28 5.94 -4.48
CA ASP A 247 4.90 7.36 -4.58
C ASP A 247 3.81 7.55 -5.65
N LEU A 248 2.57 7.24 -5.27
CA LEU A 248 1.40 7.42 -6.14
C LEU A 248 1.25 8.88 -6.65
N PRO A 249 1.40 9.93 -5.83
CA PRO A 249 1.37 11.31 -6.33
C PRO A 249 2.39 11.60 -7.44
N ALA A 250 3.64 11.15 -7.29
CA ALA A 250 4.65 11.31 -8.32
C ALA A 250 4.33 10.51 -9.60
N ALA A 251 3.81 9.29 -9.45
CA ALA A 251 3.38 8.48 -10.59
C ALA A 251 2.20 9.09 -11.35
N LEU A 252 1.24 9.70 -10.64
CA LEU A 252 0.13 10.45 -11.26
C LEU A 252 0.64 11.68 -12.02
N ALA A 253 1.64 12.38 -11.48
CA ALA A 253 2.25 13.52 -12.16
C ALA A 253 2.96 13.10 -13.46
N GLU A 254 3.72 12.00 -13.43
CA GLU A 254 4.37 11.46 -14.62
C GLU A 254 3.35 10.96 -15.64
N ALA A 255 2.31 10.24 -15.22
CA ALA A 255 1.22 9.81 -16.10
C ALA A 255 0.53 11.02 -16.76
N ALA A 256 0.22 12.06 -15.98
CA ALA A 256 -0.34 13.29 -16.53
C ALA A 256 0.63 13.99 -17.51
N ARG A 257 1.93 14.03 -17.22
CA ARG A 257 2.94 14.64 -18.09
C ARG A 257 3.02 13.94 -19.45
N VAL A 258 3.11 12.62 -19.46
CA VAL A 258 3.26 11.82 -20.70
C VAL A 258 1.97 11.69 -21.50
N LEU A 259 0.80 11.97 -20.91
CA LEU A 259 -0.46 12.01 -21.65
C LEU A 259 -0.55 13.23 -22.59
N ALA A 260 -1.06 13.02 -23.79
CA ALA A 260 -1.41 14.08 -24.72
C ALA A 260 -2.60 14.90 -24.21
N ARG A 261 -2.79 16.11 -24.74
CA ARG A 261 -3.96 16.94 -24.42
C ARG A 261 -5.24 16.20 -24.82
N GLY A 262 -6.20 16.09 -23.89
CA GLY A 262 -7.40 15.27 -24.10
C GLY A 262 -7.18 13.76 -23.88
N GLY A 263 -5.95 13.32 -23.64
CA GLY A 263 -5.61 11.94 -23.30
C GLY A 263 -6.23 11.51 -21.97
N ARG A 264 -6.38 10.20 -21.77
CA ARG A 264 -7.12 9.62 -20.64
C ARG A 264 -6.22 8.81 -19.72
N LEU A 265 -6.47 8.89 -18.42
CA LEU A 265 -5.91 7.99 -17.40
C LEU A 265 -7.05 7.14 -16.83
N MET A 266 -6.90 5.81 -16.88
CA MET A 266 -7.73 4.90 -16.07
C MET A 266 -6.88 4.30 -14.96
N LEU A 267 -7.38 4.29 -13.72
CA LEU A 267 -6.68 3.66 -12.61
C LEU A 267 -7.64 2.96 -11.66
N THR A 268 -7.12 2.01 -10.90
CA THR A 268 -7.84 1.38 -9.79
C THR A 268 -6.99 1.42 -8.54
N VAL A 269 -7.61 1.67 -7.39
CA VAL A 269 -6.91 1.78 -6.10
C VAL A 269 -7.81 1.33 -4.96
N ALA A 270 -7.24 0.74 -3.91
CA ALA A 270 -7.98 0.33 -2.73
C ALA A 270 -8.64 1.53 -2.04
N ASN A 271 -9.89 1.35 -1.62
CA ASN A 271 -10.66 2.38 -0.93
C ASN A 271 -10.50 2.25 0.58
N LYS A 272 -9.73 3.14 1.20
CA LYS A 272 -9.54 3.15 2.66
C LYS A 272 -10.81 3.52 3.44
N ASP A 273 -11.78 4.15 2.77
CA ASP A 273 -13.08 4.54 3.31
C ASP A 273 -14.22 3.60 2.89
N SER A 274 -13.91 2.42 2.38
CA SER A 274 -14.92 1.40 2.07
C SER A 274 -15.81 1.10 3.28
N LEU A 275 -17.08 0.75 3.02
CA LEU A 275 -18.05 0.46 4.08
C LEU A 275 -17.55 -0.61 5.07
N PRO A 276 -16.95 -1.73 4.63
CA PRO A 276 -16.31 -2.70 5.52
C PRO A 276 -15.24 -2.08 6.43
N LEU A 277 -14.31 -1.30 5.89
CA LEU A 277 -13.23 -0.70 6.67
C LEU A 277 -13.73 0.37 7.65
N ARG A 278 -14.76 1.13 7.29
CA ARG A 278 -15.42 2.06 8.22
C ARG A 278 -16.11 1.33 9.36
N ALA A 279 -16.78 0.21 9.07
CA ALA A 279 -17.41 -0.61 10.10
C ALA A 279 -16.36 -1.17 11.07
N LEU A 280 -15.24 -1.67 10.56
CA LEU A 280 -14.15 -2.18 11.40
C LEU A 280 -13.52 -1.11 12.28
N ARG A 281 -13.26 0.08 11.74
CA ARG A 281 -12.82 1.23 12.54
C ARG A 281 -13.80 1.56 13.67
N ARG A 282 -15.11 1.54 13.39
CA ARG A 282 -16.17 1.76 14.40
C ARG A 282 -16.20 0.67 15.47
N LEU A 283 -15.85 -0.56 15.12
CA LEU A 283 -15.77 -1.71 16.02
C LEU A 283 -14.40 -1.84 16.73
N GLY A 284 -13.49 -0.87 16.55
CA GLY A 284 -12.15 -0.91 17.10
C GLY A 284 -11.28 -2.05 16.56
N GLN A 285 -11.63 -2.59 15.39
CA GLN A 285 -10.86 -3.66 14.75
C GLN A 285 -9.72 -3.08 13.92
N PRO A 286 -8.58 -3.80 13.83
CA PRO A 286 -7.48 -3.40 12.96
C PRO A 286 -7.94 -3.37 11.49
N VAL A 287 -7.47 -2.37 10.75
CA VAL A 287 -7.71 -2.22 9.31
C VAL A 287 -6.37 -2.19 8.57
N PRO A 288 -6.29 -2.72 7.34
CA PRO A 288 -5.08 -2.61 6.52
C PRO A 288 -4.66 -1.16 6.33
N ALA A 289 -3.35 -0.91 6.41
CA ALA A 289 -2.78 0.39 6.06
C ALA A 289 -2.68 0.54 4.53
N GLY A 290 -2.85 1.77 4.04
CA GLY A 290 -2.78 2.09 2.62
C GLY A 290 -4.15 2.48 2.02
N GLY A 291 -4.21 2.46 0.68
CA GLY A 291 -5.36 2.94 -0.08
C GLY A 291 -5.56 4.46 -0.01
N VAL A 292 -6.59 4.93 -0.70
CA VAL A 292 -6.99 6.34 -0.73
C VAL A 292 -8.49 6.46 -0.58
N SER A 293 -8.94 7.63 -0.12
CA SER A 293 -10.35 8.01 -0.19
C SER A 293 -10.68 8.56 -1.59
N VAL A 294 -11.96 8.59 -1.94
CA VAL A 294 -12.47 9.24 -3.16
C VAL A 294 -12.04 10.71 -3.21
N GLN A 295 -12.10 11.41 -2.07
CA GLN A 295 -11.70 12.82 -1.97
C GLN A 295 -10.19 13.01 -2.22
N GLU A 296 -9.34 12.16 -1.64
CA GLU A 296 -7.90 12.22 -1.88
C GLU A 296 -7.56 11.91 -3.33
N LEU A 297 -8.14 10.85 -3.90
CA LEU A 297 -7.87 10.47 -5.29
C LEU A 297 -8.27 11.59 -6.26
N THR A 298 -9.47 12.14 -6.11
CA THR A 298 -9.93 13.25 -6.96
C THR A 298 -9.10 14.51 -6.77
N GLY A 299 -8.65 14.80 -5.54
CA GLY A 299 -7.72 15.88 -5.25
C GLY A 299 -6.36 15.69 -5.93
N MET A 300 -5.78 14.50 -5.84
CA MET A 300 -4.50 14.14 -6.49
C MET A 300 -4.59 14.26 -8.02
N LEU A 301 -5.66 13.73 -8.62
CA LEU A 301 -5.89 13.84 -10.07
C LEU A 301 -5.97 15.30 -10.52
N ARG A 302 -6.75 16.13 -9.82
CA ARG A 302 -6.88 17.55 -10.15
C ARG A 302 -5.56 18.31 -9.97
N ALA A 303 -4.77 17.98 -8.95
CA ALA A 303 -3.49 18.61 -8.69
C ALA A 303 -2.48 18.42 -9.83
N VAL A 304 -2.61 17.34 -10.61
CA VAL A 304 -1.75 17.06 -11.78
C VAL A 304 -2.42 17.43 -13.11
N GLY A 305 -3.53 18.18 -13.09
CA GLY A 305 -4.22 18.64 -14.31
C GLY A 305 -5.11 17.58 -14.97
N LEU A 306 -5.45 16.50 -14.25
CA LEU A 306 -6.41 15.50 -14.70
C LEU A 306 -7.79 15.79 -14.12
N THR A 307 -8.80 15.85 -15.00
CA THR A 307 -10.20 16.01 -14.60
C THR A 307 -10.87 14.64 -14.52
N PRO A 308 -11.35 14.20 -13.34
CA PRO A 308 -12.12 12.98 -13.23
C PRO A 308 -13.38 13.06 -14.10
N LEU A 309 -13.60 12.05 -14.94
CA LEU A 309 -14.78 11.89 -15.78
C LEU A 309 -15.78 10.91 -15.15
N ARG A 310 -15.26 9.83 -14.54
CA ARG A 310 -16.05 8.78 -13.88
C ARG A 310 -15.31 8.21 -12.68
N LEU A 311 -16.08 7.78 -11.70
CA LEU A 311 -15.62 7.08 -10.51
C LEU A 311 -16.60 5.94 -10.23
N ASP A 312 -16.10 4.71 -10.22
CA ASP A 312 -16.89 3.50 -10.09
C ASP A 312 -16.44 2.73 -8.84
N GLY A 313 -17.40 2.09 -8.18
CA GLY A 313 -17.13 1.20 -7.06
C GLY A 313 -16.84 -0.22 -7.54
N VAL A 314 -15.73 -0.80 -7.11
CA VAL A 314 -15.34 -2.17 -7.44
C VAL A 314 -15.58 -3.08 -6.25
N MET A 315 -16.63 -3.89 -6.33
CA MET A 315 -17.10 -4.86 -5.32
C MET A 315 -17.41 -4.26 -3.93
N LEU A 316 -18.42 -4.77 -3.26
CA LEU A 316 -18.65 -4.51 -1.83
C LEU A 316 -18.40 -5.81 -1.07
N SER A 317 -17.21 -5.95 -0.47
CA SER A 317 -16.81 -7.20 0.19
C SER A 317 -15.92 -6.96 1.41
N PHE A 318 -16.04 -7.84 2.41
CA PHE A 318 -15.21 -7.85 3.61
C PHE A 318 -13.86 -8.58 3.40
N GLY A 319 -13.65 -9.27 2.27
CA GLY A 319 -12.62 -10.31 2.05
C GLY A 319 -11.14 -9.91 1.94
N TRP A 320 -10.77 -8.67 2.25
CA TRP A 320 -9.35 -8.26 2.40
C TRP A 320 -9.07 -7.49 3.69
N ALA A 321 -10.14 -7.01 4.33
CA ALA A 321 -10.09 -6.04 5.40
C ALA A 321 -9.84 -6.67 6.79
N MET A 322 -9.81 -8.00 6.88
CA MET A 322 -10.02 -8.71 8.14
C MET A 322 -8.84 -9.63 8.50
N PRO A 323 -8.01 -9.27 9.48
CA PRO A 323 -7.17 -10.23 10.18
C PRO A 323 -8.05 -11.31 10.84
N GLY A 324 -7.85 -12.59 10.48
CA GLY A 324 -8.58 -13.72 11.06
C GLY A 324 -9.96 -14.02 10.45
N ALA A 325 -10.49 -13.18 9.54
CA ALA A 325 -11.76 -13.49 8.87
C ALA A 325 -11.61 -14.04 7.45
N SER A 326 -10.40 -14.07 6.90
CA SER A 326 -10.12 -14.86 5.69
C SER A 326 -10.43 -16.36 5.89
N SER A 327 -10.43 -16.88 7.12
CA SER A 327 -10.88 -18.25 7.41
C SER A 327 -12.39 -18.37 7.65
N ALA A 328 -13.02 -17.36 8.27
CA ALA A 328 -14.46 -17.38 8.59
C ALA A 328 -15.35 -17.04 7.39
N PHE A 329 -14.89 -16.17 6.49
CA PHE A 329 -15.61 -15.77 5.27
C PHE A 329 -15.11 -16.49 4.03
N ALA A 330 -14.05 -17.31 4.11
CA ALA A 330 -13.55 -18.13 3.00
C ALA A 330 -14.67 -18.84 2.21
N PRO A 331 -15.68 -19.47 2.86
CA PRO A 331 -16.78 -20.09 2.12
C PRO A 331 -17.57 -19.10 1.26
N LEU A 332 -17.81 -17.88 1.74
CA LEU A 332 -18.51 -16.83 0.97
C LEU A 332 -17.64 -16.25 -0.15
N GLU A 333 -16.32 -16.27 -0.01
CA GLU A 333 -15.39 -15.85 -1.07
C GLU A 333 -15.32 -16.84 -2.24
N GLU A 334 -15.89 -18.03 -2.07
CA GLU A 334 -16.05 -19.06 -3.11
C GLU A 334 -17.51 -19.24 -3.55
N ASP A 335 -18.48 -18.66 -2.84
CA ASP A 335 -19.90 -18.76 -3.16
C ASP A 335 -20.28 -17.83 -4.34
N PRO A 336 -20.74 -18.39 -5.48
CA PRO A 336 -21.04 -17.58 -6.67
C PRO A 336 -22.16 -16.55 -6.47
N GLU A 337 -23.18 -16.88 -5.70
CA GLU A 337 -24.32 -15.98 -5.45
C GLU A 337 -23.87 -14.79 -4.60
N PHE A 338 -23.07 -15.05 -3.57
CA PHE A 338 -22.49 -14.02 -2.73
C PHE A 338 -21.54 -13.10 -3.53
N ILE A 339 -20.69 -13.67 -4.38
CA ILE A 339 -19.75 -12.91 -5.22
C ILE A 339 -20.51 -11.99 -6.18
N GLU A 340 -21.55 -12.48 -6.84
CA GLU A 340 -22.37 -11.66 -7.74
C GLU A 340 -23.14 -10.58 -6.99
N ALA A 341 -23.66 -10.89 -5.81
CA ALA A 341 -24.27 -9.89 -4.93
C ALA A 341 -23.25 -8.81 -4.53
N ALA A 342 -22.02 -9.19 -4.16
CA ALA A 342 -20.95 -8.25 -3.82
C ALA A 342 -20.58 -7.33 -4.99
N ARG A 343 -20.51 -7.87 -6.22
CA ARG A 343 -20.30 -7.08 -7.44
C ARG A 343 -21.45 -6.10 -7.67
N ALA A 344 -22.68 -6.58 -7.66
CA ALA A 344 -23.87 -5.76 -7.90
C ALA A 344 -24.01 -4.64 -6.86
N LEU A 345 -23.73 -4.94 -5.59
CA LEU A 345 -23.71 -3.95 -4.53
C LEU A 345 -22.59 -2.92 -4.72
N GLY A 346 -21.37 -3.36 -5.06
CA GLY A 346 -20.24 -2.46 -5.36
C GLY A 346 -20.58 -1.44 -6.45
N ARG A 347 -21.20 -1.91 -7.55
CA ARG A 347 -21.67 -1.05 -8.64
C ARG A 347 -22.74 -0.04 -8.17
N ARG A 348 -23.68 -0.48 -7.32
CA ARG A 348 -24.82 0.35 -6.88
C ARG A 348 -24.48 1.34 -5.77
N CYS A 349 -23.60 0.96 -4.85
CA CYS A 349 -23.24 1.79 -3.70
C CYS A 349 -22.24 2.90 -4.07
N GLY A 350 -21.60 2.79 -5.23
CA GLY A 350 -20.65 3.77 -5.73
C GLY A 350 -19.27 3.70 -5.07
N PRO A 351 -18.36 4.57 -5.51
CA PRO A 351 -16.95 4.52 -5.13
C PRO A 351 -16.71 4.80 -3.64
N ASP A 352 -17.61 5.54 -2.96
CA ASP A 352 -17.45 5.90 -1.56
C ASP A 352 -17.60 4.72 -0.59
N HIS A 353 -18.16 3.60 -1.04
CA HIS A 353 -18.51 2.47 -0.17
C HIS A 353 -17.90 1.15 -0.63
N ALA A 354 -17.61 1.03 -1.93
CA ALA A 354 -16.99 -0.15 -2.50
C ALA A 354 -15.56 -0.37 -1.97
N LEU A 355 -15.06 -1.59 -2.15
CA LEU A 355 -13.75 -2.07 -1.71
C LEU A 355 -12.61 -1.34 -2.41
N ALA A 356 -12.75 -1.08 -3.71
CA ALA A 356 -11.80 -0.30 -4.48
C ALA A 356 -12.52 0.75 -5.35
N ILE A 357 -11.77 1.76 -5.76
CA ILE A 357 -12.21 2.84 -6.63
C ILE A 357 -11.59 2.61 -8.00
N ALA A 358 -12.41 2.57 -9.04
CA ALA A 358 -11.95 2.72 -10.42
C ALA A 358 -12.21 4.17 -10.86
N ALA A 359 -11.20 4.84 -11.41
CA ALA A 359 -11.32 6.22 -11.87
C ALA A 359 -10.91 6.32 -13.33
N LEU A 360 -11.73 7.01 -14.12
CA LEU A 360 -11.37 7.49 -15.45
C LEU A 360 -11.22 9.00 -15.39
N ALA A 361 -10.08 9.52 -15.80
CA ALA A 361 -9.78 10.95 -15.83
C ALA A 361 -9.23 11.37 -17.20
N ARG A 362 -9.33 12.66 -17.51
CA ARG A 362 -8.87 13.25 -18.78
C ARG A 362 -7.93 14.42 -18.52
N LYS A 363 -6.85 14.51 -19.30
CA LYS A 363 -5.95 15.66 -19.32
C LYS A 363 -6.62 16.85 -20.02
N GLY A 364 -6.61 18.00 -19.34
CA GLY A 364 -7.12 19.28 -19.87
C GLY A 364 -6.38 19.76 -21.11
#